data_AF-A0A1G0ICH3-F1
#
_entry.id   AF-A0A1G0ICH3-F1
#
_cell.length_a   1.000
_cell.length_b   1.000
_cell.length_c   1.000
_cell.angle_alpha   90.00
_cell.angle_beta   90.00
_cell.angle_gamma   90.00
#
_symmetry.space_group_name_H-M   'P 1'
#
loop_
_entity.id
_entity.type
_entity.pdbx_description
1 polymer ?
#
loop_
_entity_poly.entity_id
_entity_poly.type
_entity_poly.pdbx_seq_one_letter_code
_entity_poly.pdbx_strand_id
1 'polypeptide(L)' 'MNLSDYIKTKGEDEAARLFRVSIHTIKSWRYGQRNPRPEKANEIVAATGGEVSMSDIYAKTNH' A
#
# COMPACT_ATOMS: atom_id res chain seq x y z
N MET A 1 6.12 0.61 8.76
CA MET A 1 6.05 -0.66 8.01
C MET A 1 5.74 -0.30 6.57
N ASN A 2 6.41 -0.88 5.58
CA ASN A 2 6.20 -0.45 4.20
C ASN A 2 4.92 -1.05 3.61
N LEU A 3 4.31 -0.34 2.66
CA LEU A 3 3.06 -0.77 2.02
C LEU A 3 3.18 -2.17 1.40
N SER A 4 4.34 -2.50 0.82
CA SER A 4 4.60 -3.83 0.25
C SER A 4 4.55 -4.94 1.30
N ASP A 5 5.19 -4.75 2.45
CA ASP A 5 5.17 -5.72 3.54
C ASP A 5 3.77 -5.83 4.13
N TYR A 6 3.05 -4.73 4.27
CA TYR A 6 1.67 -4.75 4.74
C TYR A 6 0.77 -5.58 3.82
N ILE A 7 0.89 -5.38 2.51
CA ILE A 7 0.15 -6.18 1.53
C ILE A 7 0.58 -7.66 1.60
N LYS A 8 1.86 -7.94 1.84
CA LYS A 8 2.37 -9.31 1.97
C LYS A 8 1.84 -10.02 3.22
N THR A 9 1.69 -9.32 4.34
CA THR A 9 1.16 -9.90 5.59
C THR A 9 -0.36 -10.09 5.53
N LYS A 10 -1.09 -9.12 4.97
CA LYS A 10 -2.55 -9.19 4.83
C LYS A 10 -3.02 -10.12 3.70
N GLY A 11 -2.26 -10.19 2.62
CA GLY A 11 -2.66 -10.86 1.39
C GLY A 11 -3.26 -9.89 0.36
N GLU A 12 -3.04 -10.20 -0.92
CA GLU A 12 -3.38 -9.31 -2.03
C GLU A 12 -4.90 -9.12 -2.20
N ASP A 13 -5.68 -10.18 -2.04
CA ASP A 13 -7.14 -10.15 -2.10
C ASP A 13 -7.77 -9.34 -0.96
N GLU A 14 -7.29 -9.51 0.26
CA GLU A 14 -7.74 -8.73 1.43
C GLU A 14 -7.41 -7.26 1.24
N ALA A 15 -6.17 -6.94 0.84
CA ALA A 15 -5.75 -5.56 0.59
C ALA A 15 -6.56 -4.90 -0.55
N ALA A 16 -6.88 -5.65 -1.62
CA ALA A 16 -7.70 -5.17 -2.72
C ALA A 16 -9.12 -4.80 -2.25
N ARG A 17 -9.71 -5.63 -1.39
CA ARG A 17 -11.03 -5.36 -0.78
C ARG A 17 -10.98 -4.17 0.18
N LEU A 18 -9.97 -4.12 1.04
CA LEU A 18 -9.79 -3.07 2.03
C LEU A 18 -9.64 -1.69 1.38
N PHE A 19 -8.79 -1.59 0.36
CA PHE A 19 -8.51 -0.34 -0.35
C PHE A 19 -9.45 -0.07 -1.53
N ARG A 20 -10.39 -0.99 -1.80
CA ARG A 20 -11.35 -0.94 -2.92
C ARG A 20 -10.69 -0.69 -4.27
N VAL A 21 -9.59 -1.40 -4.53
CA VAL A 21 -8.86 -1.34 -5.80
C VAL A 21 -8.71 -2.72 -6.42
N SER A 22 -8.30 -2.78 -7.67
CA SER A 22 -8.04 -4.07 -8.33
C SER A 22 -6.84 -4.79 -7.71
N ILE A 23 -6.86 -6.13 -7.73
CA ILE A 23 -5.70 -6.96 -7.33
C ILE A 23 -4.45 -6.57 -8.14
N HIS A 24 -4.62 -6.22 -9.41
CA HIS A 24 -3.52 -5.75 -10.23
C HIS A 24 -2.86 -4.48 -9.66
N THR A 25 -3.66 -3.52 -9.19
CA THR A 25 -3.18 -2.30 -8.53
C THR A 25 -2.40 -2.63 -7.25
N ILE A 26 -2.92 -3.54 -6.42
CA ILE A 26 -2.24 -4.02 -5.21
C ILE A 26 -0.89 -4.66 -5.55
N LYS A 27 -0.84 -5.51 -6.59
CA LYS A 27 0.41 -6.11 -7.07
C LYS A 27 1.41 -5.04 -7.50
N SER A 28 0.97 -4.02 -8.25
CA SER A 28 1.87 -2.92 -8.64
C SER A 28 2.47 -2.19 -7.43
N TRP A 29 1.70 -2.00 -6.35
CA TRP A 29 2.19 -1.39 -5.10
C TRP A 29 3.14 -2.33 -4.34
N ARG A 30 2.79 -3.61 -4.26
CA ARG A 30 3.61 -4.64 -3.62
C ARG A 30 4.97 -4.78 -4.28
N TYR A 31 5.03 -4.81 -5.60
CA TYR A 31 6.29 -4.95 -6.34
C TYR A 31 7.02 -3.62 -6.58
N GLY A 32 6.53 -2.51 -6.01
CA GLY A 32 7.16 -1.18 -6.19
C GLY A 32 7.14 -0.66 -7.63
N GLN A 33 6.28 -1.22 -8.49
CA GLN A 33 6.16 -0.78 -9.89
C GLN A 33 5.48 0.58 -10.00
N ARG A 34 4.55 0.87 -9.07
CA ARG A 34 3.85 2.15 -8.96
C ARG A 34 3.59 2.47 -7.50
N ASN A 35 3.59 3.77 -7.18
CA ASN A 35 3.07 4.24 -5.90
C ASN A 35 1.62 4.71 -6.04
N PRO A 36 0.80 4.56 -5.00
CA PRO A 36 -0.52 5.18 -4.96
C PRO A 36 -0.40 6.71 -5.07
N ARG A 37 -1.46 7.34 -5.57
CA ARG A 37 -1.58 8.82 -5.56
C ARG A 37 -1.71 9.33 -4.13
N PRO A 38 -1.34 10.59 -3.83
CA PRO A 38 -1.40 11.13 -2.47
C PRO A 38 -2.77 10.98 -1.81
N GLU A 39 -3.85 11.20 -2.55
CA GLU A 39 -5.22 10.99 -2.08
C GLU A 39 -5.46 9.54 -1.63
N LYS A 40 -5.01 8.58 -2.45
CA LYS A 40 -5.14 7.15 -2.16
C LYS A 40 -4.22 6.71 -1.03
N ALA A 41 -3.04 7.32 -0.91
CA ALA A 41 -2.13 7.07 0.19
C ALA A 41 -2.76 7.49 1.52
N ASN A 42 -3.43 8.65 1.59
CA ASN A 42 -4.18 9.06 2.78
C ASN A 42 -5.28 8.06 3.16
N GLU A 43 -6.04 7.55 2.18
CA GLU A 43 -7.03 6.51 2.43
C GLU A 43 -6.40 5.22 2.98
N ILE A 44 -5.23 4.83 2.47
CA ILE A 44 -4.48 3.66 2.96
C ILE A 44 -4.04 3.88 4.41
N VAL A 45 -3.44 5.04 4.75
CA VAL A 45 -3.03 5.35 6.12
C VAL A 45 -4.22 5.27 7.08
N ALA A 46 -5.36 5.85 6.68
CA ALA A 46 -6.59 5.81 7.48
C ALA A 46 -7.15 4.38 7.62
N ALA A 47 -7.19 3.61 6.54
CA ALA A 47 -7.71 2.24 6.53
C ALA A 47 -6.82 1.25 7.31
N THR A 48 -5.52 1.53 7.38
CA THR A 48 -4.54 0.74 8.16
C THR A 48 -4.39 1.22 9.60
N GLY A 49 -5.14 2.23 10.05
CA GLY A 49 -5.04 2.76 11.41
C GLY A 49 -3.66 3.31 11.76
N GLY A 50 -2.87 3.72 10.76
CA GLY A 50 -1.50 4.22 10.94
C GLY A 50 -0.40 3.15 10.94
N GLU A 51 -0.70 1.86 10.66
CA GLU A 51 0.35 0.84 10.48
C GLU A 51 1.25 1.13 9.28
N VAL A 52 0.66 1.66 8.21
CA VAL A 52 1.37 2.17 7.04
C VAL A 52 1.32 3.69 7.07
N SER A 53 2.48 4.33 7.04
CA SER A 53 2.56 5.80 7.01
C SER A 53 2.76 6.33 5.58
N MET A 54 2.40 7.59 5.35
CA MET A 54 2.65 8.28 4.08
C MET A 54 4.14 8.26 3.72
N SER A 55 4.99 8.43 4.74
CA SER A 55 6.45 8.36 4.63
C SER A 55 6.89 6.99 4.12
N ASP A 56 6.30 5.90 4.63
CA ASP A 56 6.64 4.53 4.21
C ASP A 56 6.14 4.19 2.79
N ILE A 57 5.03 4.82 2.35
CA ILE A 57 4.48 4.67 0.99
C ILE A 57 5.39 5.32 -0.06
N TYR A 58 5.97 6.48 0.26
CA TYR A 58 6.81 7.25 -0.66
C TYR A 58 8.30 7.16 -0.34
N ALA A 59 8.69 6.46 0.72
CA ALA A 59 10.08 6.16 1.02
C ALA A 59 10.66 5.43 -0.19
N LYS A 60 11.43 6.14 -1.00
CA LYS A 60 12.26 5.52 -2.01
C LYS A 60 13.15 4.54 -1.26
N THR A 61 13.05 3.27 -1.62
CA THR A 61 13.99 2.24 -1.17
C THR A 61 15.39 2.66 -1.64
N ASN A 62 16.08 3.47 -0.85
CA ASN A 62 17.53 3.62 -0.92
C ASN A 62 18.06 2.36 -0.22
N HIS A 63 18.28 1.31 -1.00
CA HIS A 63 19.03 0.15 -0.56
C HIS A 63 20.42 0.15 -1.20
#